data_AF-A0A368FZN0-F1
#
_entry.id   AF-A0A368FZN0-F1
#
_cell.length_a   1.000
_cell.length_b   1.000
_cell.length_c   1.000
_cell.angle_alpha   90.00
_cell.angle_beta   90.00
_cell.angle_gamma   90.00
#
_symmetry.space_group_name_H-M   'P 1'
#
loop_
_entity.id
_entity.type
_entity.pdbx_description
1 polymer ?
#
loop_
_entity_poly.entity_id
_entity_poly.type
_entity_poly.pdbx_seq_one_letter_code
_entity_poly.pdbx_strand_id
1 'polypeptide(L)' 'MTASFSSCEVISHHVGLRPGRCDVRLELERRLVSGKKVSIVHNYGHGGSGVTLFWGCALESVALVKKSLLENDTAKL' A
#
# COMPACT_ATOMS: atom_id res chain seq x y z
N MET A 1 12.20 -27.83 27.19
CA MET A 1 13.19 -26.84 27.66
C MET A 1 13.01 -25.59 26.81
N THR A 2 12.58 -24.48 27.40
CA THR A 2 12.57 -23.17 26.73
C THR A 2 13.72 -22.34 27.28
N ALA A 3 14.44 -21.62 26.41
CA ALA A 3 15.56 -20.77 26.82
C ALA A 3 15.07 -19.61 27.71
N SER A 4 15.88 -19.23 28.71
CA SER A 4 15.60 -18.07 29.57
C SER A 4 16.13 -16.79 28.94
N PHE A 5 15.31 -15.73 28.93
CA PHE A 5 15.69 -14.39 28.45
C PHE A 5 16.24 -13.48 29.56
N SER A 6 16.33 -13.97 30.81
CA SER A 6 16.68 -13.18 32.00
C SER A 6 18.10 -12.58 31.98
N SER A 7 18.99 -13.08 31.13
CA SER A 7 20.39 -12.64 31.02
C SER A 7 20.73 -11.97 29.69
N CYS A 8 19.73 -11.67 28.86
CA CYS A 8 19.96 -11.03 27.56
C CYS A 8 20.16 -9.51 27.72
N GLU A 9 21.14 -8.95 26.99
CA GLU A 9 21.33 -7.51 26.88
C GLU A 9 20.22 -6.90 26.01
N VAL A 10 19.65 -5.77 26.45
CA VAL A 10 18.67 -5.03 25.68
C VAL A 10 19.38 -4.22 24.60
N ILE A 11 19.14 -4.56 23.33
CA ILE A 11 19.73 -3.86 22.18
C ILE A 11 19.08 -2.48 21.99
N SER A 12 17.75 -2.43 21.97
CA SER A 12 17.00 -1.20 21.68
C SER A 12 15.51 -1.34 21.99
N HIS A 13 14.81 -0.19 22.04
CA HIS A 13 13.35 -0.11 22.13
C HIS A 13 12.79 0.54 20.86
N HIS A 14 11.72 -0.02 20.31
CA HIS A 14 11.09 0.49 19.09
C HIS A 14 9.58 0.60 19.26
N VAL A 15 9.01 1.69 18.74
CA VAL A 15 7.57 1.92 18.66
C VAL A 15 7.18 2.35 17.25
N GLY A 16 5.96 2.04 16.85
CA GLY A 16 5.44 2.43 15.53
C GLY A 16 3.93 2.34 15.46
N LEU A 17 3.31 3.25 14.70
CA LEU A 17 1.88 3.23 14.42
C LEU A 17 1.61 2.43 13.15
N ARG A 18 0.79 1.39 13.28
CA ARG A 18 0.39 0.58 12.12
C ARG A 18 -0.65 1.35 11.30
N PRO A 19 -0.50 1.42 9.96
CA PRO A 19 -1.47 2.10 9.09
C PRO A 19 -2.72 1.22 8.90
N GLY A 20 -3.52 1.07 9.95
CA GLY A 20 -4.71 0.22 9.97
C GLY A 20 -5.94 0.84 9.31
N ARG A 21 -6.70 0.00 8.60
CA ARG A 21 -8.06 0.24 8.12
C ARG A 21 -8.88 -1.04 8.29
N CYS A 22 -10.21 -0.95 8.24
CA CYS A 22 -11.08 -2.13 8.16
C CYS A 22 -10.71 -2.99 6.94
N ASP A 23 -10.47 -2.32 5.79
CA ASP A 23 -10.03 -2.93 4.55
C ASP A 23 -8.86 -2.15 3.95
N VAL A 24 -7.94 -2.88 3.32
CA VAL A 24 -6.87 -2.29 2.49
C VAL A 24 -7.53 -1.49 1.38
N ARG A 25 -7.10 -0.23 1.22
CA ARG A 25 -7.54 0.59 0.09
C ARG A 25 -6.54 0.42 -1.05
N LEU A 26 -6.94 -0.39 -2.03
CA LEU A 26 -6.20 -0.67 -3.26
C LEU A 26 -7.12 -0.50 -4.46
N GLU A 27 -7.17 0.71 -5.01
CA GLU A 27 -8.14 1.08 -6.05
C GLU A 27 -7.66 2.26 -6.91
N LEU A 28 -8.23 2.39 -8.10
CA LEU A 28 -8.03 3.53 -9.00
C LEU A 28 -9.12 4.59 -8.78
N GLU A 29 -8.72 5.80 -8.45
CA GLU A 29 -9.59 6.98 -8.35
C GLU A 29 -9.24 8.00 -9.43
N ARG A 30 -10.25 8.56 -10.11
CA ARG A 30 -10.08 9.65 -11.07
C ARG A 30 -10.53 10.95 -10.42
N ARG A 31 -9.67 11.97 -10.37
CA ARG A 31 -9.97 13.28 -9.79
C ARG A 31 -9.63 14.42 -10.73
N LEU A 32 -10.36 15.53 -10.59
CA LEU A 32 -9.97 16.80 -11.18
C LEU A 32 -9.11 17.56 -10.17
N VAL A 33 -7.85 17.81 -10.51
CA VAL A 33 -6.90 18.56 -9.68
C VAL A 33 -6.42 19.76 -10.50
N SER A 34 -6.74 20.97 -10.03
CA SER A 34 -6.38 22.22 -10.71
C SER A 34 -6.76 22.23 -12.20
N GLY A 35 -7.98 21.75 -12.52
CA GLY A 35 -8.50 21.68 -13.90
C GLY A 35 -7.95 20.52 -14.74
N LYS A 36 -7.06 19.68 -14.21
CA LYS A 36 -6.50 18.52 -14.91
C LYS A 36 -7.09 17.21 -14.38
N LYS A 37 -7.46 16.31 -15.28
CA LYS A 37 -7.86 14.94 -14.90
C LYS A 37 -6.61 14.17 -14.46
N VAL A 38 -6.59 13.73 -13.21
CA VAL A 38 -5.50 12.97 -12.59
C VAL A 38 -6.03 11.62 -12.14
N SER A 39 -5.19 10.61 -12.31
CA SER A 39 -5.49 9.23 -11.92
C SER A 39 -4.64 8.89 -10.71
N ILE A 40 -5.27 8.41 -9.65
CA ILE A 40 -4.65 8.14 -8.36
C ILE A 40 -4.85 6.67 -8.05
N VAL A 41 -3.77 5.91 -7.92
CA VAL A 41 -3.84 4.54 -7.41
C VAL A 41 -3.54 4.59 -5.92
N HIS A 42 -4.54 4.25 -5.12
CA HIS A 42 -4.38 4.11 -3.67
C HIS A 42 -3.78 2.74 -3.37
N ASN A 43 -2.86 2.67 -2.40
CA ASN A 43 -2.32 1.40 -1.88
C ASN A 43 -1.89 1.60 -0.42
N TYR A 44 -2.84 1.55 0.52
CA TYR A 44 -2.58 1.74 1.94
C TYR A 44 -3.63 1.05 2.83
N GLY A 45 -3.42 1.05 4.15
CA GLY A 45 -4.36 0.44 5.10
C GLY A 45 -4.01 -0.98 5.54
N HIS A 46 -2.78 -1.42 5.33
CA HIS A 46 -2.36 -2.81 5.57
C HIS A 46 -2.23 -3.22 7.04
N GLY A 47 -2.39 -2.29 7.98
CA GLY A 47 -2.25 -2.57 9.41
C GLY A 47 -0.90 -3.21 9.75
N GLY A 48 -0.93 -4.31 10.50
CA GLY A 48 0.27 -5.07 10.87
C GLY A 48 0.78 -6.03 9.80
N SER A 49 0.04 -6.23 8.71
CA SER A 49 0.31 -7.26 7.70
C SER A 49 0.94 -6.70 6.43
N GLY A 50 1.41 -5.45 6.45
CA GLY A 50 2.01 -4.79 5.27
C GLY A 50 3.13 -5.60 4.64
N VAL A 51 4.06 -6.13 5.45
CA VAL A 51 5.17 -6.97 4.96
C VAL A 51 4.70 -8.34 4.44
N THR A 52 3.58 -8.86 4.93
CA THR A 52 3.02 -10.12 4.41
C THR A 52 2.35 -9.91 3.05
N LEU A 53 1.71 -8.76 2.83
CA LEU A 53 0.85 -8.50 1.66
C LEU A 53 1.53 -7.72 0.52
N PHE A 54 2.67 -7.05 0.77
CA PHE A 54 3.19 -6.00 -0.12
C PHE A 54 3.37 -6.45 -1.57
N TRP A 55 3.80 -7.68 -1.82
CA TRP A 55 4.08 -8.15 -3.17
C TRP A 55 2.80 -8.22 -4.02
N GLY A 56 1.74 -8.83 -3.48
CA GLY A 56 0.44 -8.89 -4.15
C GLY A 56 -0.15 -7.49 -4.38
N CYS A 57 -0.09 -6.63 -3.36
CA CYS A 57 -0.56 -5.25 -3.48
C CYS A 57 0.22 -4.44 -4.52
N ALA A 58 1.53 -4.69 -4.66
CA ALA A 58 2.37 -4.05 -5.68
C ALA A 58 1.98 -4.50 -7.10
N LEU A 59 1.76 -5.80 -7.31
CA LEU A 59 1.31 -6.33 -8.61
C LEU A 59 -0.03 -5.74 -9.04
N GLU A 60 -1.00 -5.68 -8.13
CA GLU A 60 -2.31 -5.10 -8.41
C GLU A 60 -2.22 -3.58 -8.63
N SER A 61 -1.36 -2.87 -7.88
CA SER A 61 -1.10 -1.45 -8.14
C SER A 61 -0.60 -1.21 -9.57
N VAL A 62 0.33 -2.05 -10.04
CA VAL A 62 0.83 -1.98 -11.42
C VAL A 62 -0.28 -2.27 -12.43
N ALA A 63 -1.16 -3.24 -12.16
CA ALA A 63 -2.30 -3.53 -13.03
C ALA A 63 -3.25 -2.32 -13.15
N LEU A 64 -3.57 -1.67 -12.03
CA LEU A 64 -4.41 -0.46 -12.00
C LEU A 64 -3.75 0.72 -12.74
N VAL A 65 -2.43 0.92 -12.60
CA VAL A 65 -1.69 1.93 -13.35
C VAL A 65 -1.75 1.65 -14.85
N LYS A 66 -1.48 0.41 -15.27
CA LYS A 66 -1.55 0.01 -16.69
C LYS A 66 -2.94 0.24 -17.27
N LYS A 67 -3.99 -0.19 -16.56
CA LYS A 67 -5.38 0.07 -16.93
C LYS A 67 -5.63 1.57 -17.13
N SER A 68 -5.17 2.38 -16.18
CA SER A 68 -5.33 3.84 -16.26
C SER A 68 -4.65 4.45 -17.50
N LEU A 69 -3.47 3.95 -17.88
CA LEU A 69 -2.73 4.45 -19.03
C LEU A 69 -3.39 4.06 -20.36
N LEU A 70 -3.81 2.79 -20.49
CA LEU A 70 -4.46 2.29 -21.70
C LEU A 70 -5.78 3.03 -21.99
N GLU A 71 -6.62 3.23 -20.97
CA GLU A 71 -7.87 3.99 -21.11
C GLU A 71 -7.65 5.45 -21.54
N ASN A 72 -6.55 6.07 -21.09
CA ASN A 72 -6.23 7.45 -21.46
C ASN A 72 -5.76 7.57 -22.92
N ASP A 73 -5.21 6.51 -23.50
CA ASP A 73 -4.78 6.52 -24.91
C ASP A 73 -5.96 6.25 -25.85
N THR A 74 -6.92 5.42 -25.45
CA THR A 74 -8.19 5.27 -26.19
C THR A 74 -9.01 6.55 -26.21
N ALA A 75 -8.98 7.35 -25.13
CA ALA A 75 -9.70 8.61 -25.03
C ALA A 75 -9.09 9.76 -25.89
N LYS A 76 -7.95 9.53 -26.54
CA LYS A 76 -7.29 10.48 -27.45
C LYS A 76 -7.49 10.15 -28.94
N LEU A 77 -8.06 8.99 -29.25
CA LEU A 77 -8.47 8.58 -30.60
C LEU A 77 -9.93 8.99 -30.85
#